data_AF-A0A3N0VA51-F1
#
_entry.id   AF-A0A3N0VA51-F1
#
_cell.length_a   1.000
_cell.length_b   1.000
_cell.length_c   1.000
_cell.angle_alpha   90.00
_cell.angle_beta   90.00
_cell.angle_gamma   90.00
#
_symmetry.space_group_name_H-M   'P 1'
#
loop_
_entity.id
_entity.type
_entity.pdbx_description
1 polymer ?
#
loop_
_entity_poly.entity_id
_entity_poly.type
_entity_poly.pdbx_seq_one_letter_code
_entity_poly.pdbx_strand_id
1 'polypeptide(L)'
;MERQWNRLLALIVRDGLLIGLAVLLWRGTLEAGPAQTVGGYALHLGTALMTVLCGYLLHEWGHLIGALLVRANVVLPRMFESPFLFRFDLHRNSRRQFTWMASGGFVSSLLLVAFLIWALPAGLLASQVALGLTGLGVLATLVIEVPEFWGVVIKGGPLPTGAAFVTTASGAVESAQVRR
;
A
#
# COMPACT_ATOMS: atom_id res chain seq x y z
N MET A 1 -10.41 15.36 5.31
CA MET A 1 -8.97 15.49 5.61
C MET A 1 -8.63 16.60 6.61
N GLU A 2 -9.47 17.61 6.82
CA GLU A 2 -9.14 18.89 7.50
C GLU A 2 -8.60 18.82 8.96
N ARG A 3 -8.42 17.64 9.55
CA ARG A 3 -7.84 17.49 10.91
C ARG A 3 -6.76 16.40 11.01
N GLN A 4 -6.25 15.89 9.90
CA GLN A 4 -5.30 14.76 9.88
C GLN A 4 -3.98 15.07 9.16
N TRP A 5 -3.70 16.33 8.86
CA TRP A 5 -2.50 16.78 8.13
C TRP A 5 -1.18 16.30 8.74
N ASN A 6 -1.05 16.37 10.07
CA ASN A 6 0.17 15.90 10.74
C ASN A 6 0.39 14.39 10.53
N ARG A 7 -0.69 13.60 10.50
CA ARG A 7 -0.61 12.15 10.25
C ARG A 7 -0.25 11.88 8.80
N LEU A 8 -0.89 12.60 7.86
CA LEU A 8 -0.57 12.49 6.44
C LEU A 8 0.90 12.83 6.16
N LEU A 9 1.40 13.95 6.70
CA LEU A 9 2.80 14.35 6.56
C LEU A 9 3.76 13.30 7.14
N ALA A 10 3.45 12.75 8.31
CA ALA A 10 4.25 11.69 8.91
C ALA A 10 4.32 10.43 8.03
N LEU A 11 3.20 10.04 7.41
CA LEU A 11 3.15 8.90 6.49
C LEU A 11 3.93 9.19 5.20
N ILE A 12 3.80 10.39 4.62
CA ILE A 12 4.56 10.82 3.44
C ILE A 12 6.06 10.77 3.72
N VAL A 13 6.51 11.30 4.87
CA VAL A 13 7.92 11.29 5.26
C VAL A 13 8.42 9.86 5.46
N ARG A 14 7.68 9.03 6.20
CA ARG A 14 8.04 7.62 6.43
C ARG A 14 8.21 6.87 5.10
N ASP A 15 7.20 6.96 4.23
CA ASP A 15 7.19 6.18 2.99
C ASP A 15 8.18 6.75 1.97
N GLY A 16 8.37 8.07 1.95
CA GLY A 16 9.41 8.72 1.15
C GLY A 16 10.82 8.28 1.56
N LEU A 17 11.09 8.13 2.86
CA LEU A 17 12.37 7.61 3.36
C LEU A 17 12.57 6.14 2.96
N LEU A 18 11.53 5.31 3.02
CA LEU A 18 11.59 3.90 2.61
C LEU A 18 11.86 3.75 1.10
N ILE A 19 11.18 4.56 0.28
CA ILE A 19 11.43 4.61 -1.17
C ILE A 19 12.85 5.12 -1.44
N GLY A 20 13.31 6.16 -0.73
CA GLY A 20 14.68 6.66 -0.83
C GLY A 20 15.72 5.59 -0.51
N LEU A 21 15.49 4.79 0.55
CA LEU A 21 16.33 3.65 0.90
C LEU A 21 16.33 2.58 -0.21
N ALA A 22 15.18 2.28 -0.80
CA ALA A 22 15.08 1.34 -1.93
C ALA A 22 15.94 1.80 -3.12
N VAL A 23 15.90 3.10 -3.45
CA VAL A 23 16.73 3.69 -4.52
C VAL A 23 18.22 3.55 -4.20
N LEU A 24 18.64 3.81 -2.96
CA LEU A 24 20.03 3.65 -2.54
C LEU A 24 20.50 2.19 -2.61
N LEU A 25 19.64 1.24 -2.21
CA LEU A 25 19.92 -0.19 -2.30
C LEU A 25 20.04 -0.64 -3.77
N TRP A 26 19.17 -0.16 -4.66
CA TRP A 26 19.26 -0.43 -6.09
C TRP A 26 20.54 0.13 -6.70
N ARG A 27 20.93 1.35 -6.34
CA ARG A 27 22.21 1.92 -6.77
C ARG A 27 23.38 1.05 -6.35
N GLY A 28 23.46 0.66 -5.08
CA GLY A 28 24.52 -0.24 -4.61
C GLY A 28 24.49 -1.62 -5.29
N THR A 29 23.31 -2.16 -5.55
CA THR A 29 23.14 -3.45 -6.26
C THR A 29 23.64 -3.38 -7.70
N LEU A 30 23.34 -2.27 -8.40
CA LEU A 30 23.82 -2.03 -9.76
C LEU A 30 25.34 -1.88 -9.81
N GLU A 31 25.92 -1.14 -8.85
CA GLU A 31 27.37 -0.93 -8.74
C GLU A 31 28.11 -2.23 -8.39
N ALA A 32 27.51 -3.11 -7.56
CA ALA A 32 28.11 -4.39 -7.17
C ALA A 32 28.06 -5.47 -8.26
N GLY A 33 27.11 -5.38 -9.21
CA GLY A 33 26.93 -6.37 -10.27
C GLY A 33 26.32 -7.69 -9.76
N PRO A 34 26.54 -8.84 -10.45
CA PRO A 34 25.95 -10.12 -10.05
C PRO A 34 26.42 -10.59 -8.66
N ALA A 35 25.51 -11.17 -7.87
CA ALA A 35 25.83 -11.70 -6.55
C ALA A 35 26.77 -12.92 -6.63
N GLN A 36 27.98 -12.78 -6.09
CA GLN A 36 29.00 -13.84 -6.05
C GLN A 36 29.55 -14.10 -4.63
N THR A 37 29.28 -13.20 -3.69
CA THR A 37 29.73 -13.29 -2.30
C THR A 37 28.53 -13.27 -1.36
N VAL A 38 28.71 -13.72 -0.11
CA VAL A 38 27.65 -13.67 0.91
C VAL A 38 27.09 -12.24 1.06
N GLY A 39 27.97 -11.22 1.08
CA GLY A 39 27.56 -9.82 1.13
C GLY A 39 26.77 -9.38 -0.11
N GLY A 40 27.17 -9.85 -1.30
CA GLY A 40 26.43 -9.61 -2.54
C GLY A 40 25.02 -10.23 -2.52
N TYR A 41 24.89 -11.49 -2.07
CA TYR A 41 23.59 -12.12 -1.91
C TYR A 41 22.70 -11.37 -0.90
N ALA A 42 23.26 -10.97 0.25
CA ALA A 42 22.53 -10.20 1.25
C ALA A 42 22.03 -8.85 0.70
N LEU A 43 22.87 -8.13 -0.05
CA LEU A 43 22.49 -6.89 -0.72
C LEU A 43 21.34 -7.14 -1.72
N HIS A 44 21.46 -8.14 -2.59
CA HIS A 44 20.44 -8.44 -3.59
C HIS A 44 19.10 -8.80 -2.97
N LEU A 45 19.11 -9.64 -1.93
CA LEU A 45 17.89 -10.01 -1.20
C LEU A 45 17.30 -8.82 -0.46
N GLY A 46 18.13 -7.98 0.19
CA GLY A 46 17.70 -6.76 0.85
C GLY A 46 17.03 -5.79 -0.11
N THR A 47 17.64 -5.56 -1.28
CA THR A 47 17.10 -4.72 -2.36
C THR A 47 15.77 -5.26 -2.88
N ALA A 48 15.68 -6.58 -3.10
CA ALA A 48 14.45 -7.22 -3.56
C ALA A 48 13.31 -7.08 -2.55
N LEU A 49 13.56 -7.40 -1.27
CA LEU A 49 12.55 -7.29 -0.20
C LEU A 49 12.11 -5.85 0.02
N MET A 50 13.04 -4.89 -0.04
CA MET A 50 12.69 -3.46 0.03
C MET A 50 11.82 -3.03 -1.16
N THR A 51 12.06 -3.57 -2.35
CA THR A 51 11.21 -3.33 -3.53
C THR A 51 9.80 -3.86 -3.33
N VAL A 52 9.66 -5.07 -2.78
CA VAL A 52 8.36 -5.67 -2.44
C VAL A 52 7.62 -4.82 -1.41
N LEU A 53 8.32 -4.34 -0.38
CA LEU A 53 7.75 -3.43 0.62
C LEU A 53 7.27 -2.12 -0.02
N CYS A 54 8.07 -1.52 -0.90
CA CYS A 54 7.66 -0.33 -1.65
C CYS A 54 6.43 -0.60 -2.51
N GLY A 55 6.32 -1.82 -3.06
CA GLY A 55 5.15 -2.21 -3.83
C GLY A 55 3.87 -2.30 -3.02
N TYR A 56 3.96 -2.89 -1.82
CA TYR A 56 2.87 -2.85 -0.85
C TYR A 56 2.45 -1.42 -0.49
N LEU A 57 3.42 -0.53 -0.22
CA LEU A 57 3.12 0.87 0.09
C LEU A 57 2.42 1.58 -1.07
N LEU A 58 2.91 1.39 -2.30
CA LEU A 58 2.30 1.99 -3.50
C LEU A 58 0.86 1.50 -3.72
N HIS A 59 0.57 0.24 -3.43
CA HIS A 59 -0.78 -0.31 -3.48
C HIS A 59 -1.73 0.39 -2.48
N GLU A 60 -1.30 0.52 -1.22
CA GLU A 60 -2.04 1.23 -0.17
C GLU A 60 -2.25 2.73 -0.50
N TRP A 61 -1.22 3.38 -1.06
CA TRP A 61 -1.33 4.75 -1.57
C TRP A 61 -2.30 4.86 -2.74
N GLY A 62 -2.34 3.86 -3.62
CA GLY A 62 -3.32 3.76 -4.69
C GLY A 62 -4.75 3.74 -4.17
N HIS A 63 -5.02 2.93 -3.14
CA HIS A 63 -6.31 2.92 -2.46
C HIS A 63 -6.67 4.29 -1.89
N LEU A 64 -5.74 4.95 -1.19
CA LEU A 64 -5.96 6.26 -0.60
C LEU A 64 -6.25 7.31 -1.69
N ILE A 65 -5.46 7.36 -2.76
CA ILE A 65 -5.67 8.28 -3.88
C ILE A 65 -7.05 8.04 -4.50
N GLY A 66 -7.41 6.79 -4.77
CA GLY A 66 -8.74 6.42 -5.29
C GLY A 66 -9.87 6.92 -4.39
N ALA A 67 -9.72 6.76 -3.08
CA ALA A 67 -10.67 7.26 -2.08
C ALA A 67 -10.75 8.81 -2.08
N LEU A 68 -9.61 9.50 -2.16
CA LEU A 68 -9.53 10.96 -2.14
C LEU A 68 -10.13 11.61 -3.40
N LEU A 69 -9.95 10.99 -4.58
CA LEU A 69 -10.52 11.49 -5.84
C LEU A 69 -12.05 11.62 -5.79
N VAL A 70 -12.71 10.77 -5.01
CA VAL A 70 -14.16 10.79 -4.80
C VAL A 70 -14.57 11.31 -3.42
N ARG A 71 -13.65 12.00 -2.74
CA ARG A 71 -13.85 12.66 -1.44
C ARG A 71 -14.44 11.70 -0.39
N ALA A 72 -13.96 10.46 -0.37
CA ALA A 72 -14.35 9.49 0.66
C ALA A 72 -13.85 9.93 2.05
N ASN A 73 -14.57 9.50 3.07
CA ASN A 73 -14.23 9.67 4.48
C ASN A 73 -13.24 8.57 4.89
N VAL A 74 -12.00 8.96 5.17
CA VAL A 74 -10.93 8.07 5.60
C VAL A 74 -10.33 8.53 6.92
N VAL A 75 -9.84 7.58 7.71
CA VAL A 75 -9.16 7.83 8.98
C VAL A 75 -7.72 7.37 8.87
N LEU A 76 -6.78 8.32 8.95
CA LEU A 76 -5.36 8.01 8.98
C LEU A 76 -4.94 7.53 10.38
N PRO A 77 -4.33 6.34 10.51
CA PRO A 77 -3.80 5.84 11.77
C PRO A 77 -2.58 6.65 12.24
N ARG A 78 -2.17 6.47 13.50
CA ARG A 78 -0.84 6.92 13.94
C ARG A 78 0.24 6.04 13.30
N MET A 79 1.47 6.54 13.26
CA MET A 79 2.61 5.79 12.73
C MET A 79 2.73 4.44 13.46
N PHE A 80 2.83 3.35 12.69
CA PHE A 80 2.91 1.95 13.17
C PHE A 80 1.68 1.38 13.89
N GLU A 81 0.56 2.10 13.94
CA GLU A 81 -0.67 1.60 14.59
C GLU A 81 -1.40 0.53 13.74
N SER A 82 -1.22 0.59 12.41
CA SER A 82 -1.93 -0.26 11.47
C SER A 82 -1.00 -0.66 10.32
N PRO A 83 -1.12 -1.90 9.81
CA PRO A 83 -0.46 -2.26 8.56
C PRO A 83 -1.01 -1.43 7.39
N PHE A 84 -2.32 -1.15 7.38
CA PHE A 84 -2.99 -0.35 6.36
C PHE A 84 -2.70 1.15 6.49
N LEU A 85 -2.60 1.84 5.36
CA LEU A 85 -2.30 3.28 5.29
C LEU A 85 -3.45 4.16 5.80
N PHE A 86 -4.69 3.68 5.66
CA PHE A 86 -5.88 4.36 6.17
C PHE A 86 -6.97 3.34 6.52
N ARG A 87 -7.96 3.78 7.31
CA ARG A 87 -9.20 3.04 7.53
C ARG A 87 -10.36 3.72 6.80
N PHE A 88 -11.19 2.93 6.13
CA PHE A 88 -12.34 3.40 5.36
C PHE A 88 -13.61 3.43 6.23
N ASP A 89 -14.32 4.57 6.28
CA ASP A 89 -15.53 4.73 7.09
C ASP A 89 -16.76 4.13 6.39
N LEU A 90 -17.32 3.05 6.94
CA LEU A 90 -18.42 2.31 6.32
C LEU A 90 -19.78 3.01 6.43
N HIS A 91 -19.96 3.92 7.40
CA HIS A 91 -21.22 4.64 7.60
C HIS A 91 -21.28 5.91 6.78
N ARG A 92 -20.13 6.54 6.55
CA ARG A 92 -20.01 7.81 5.86
C ARG A 92 -19.64 7.68 4.38
N ASN A 93 -19.40 6.46 3.91
CA ASN A 93 -19.08 6.21 2.52
C ASN A 93 -20.09 5.30 1.82
N SER A 94 -20.22 5.54 0.52
CA SER A 94 -21.06 4.80 -0.39
C SER A 94 -20.30 3.68 -1.10
N ARG A 95 -21.04 2.77 -1.73
CA ARG A 95 -20.49 1.75 -2.63
C ARG A 95 -19.64 2.35 -3.74
N ARG A 96 -20.07 3.46 -4.34
CA ARG A 96 -19.29 4.16 -5.37
C ARG A 96 -17.93 4.58 -4.82
N GLN A 97 -17.87 5.09 -3.59
CA GLN A 97 -16.60 5.49 -2.97
C GLN A 97 -15.70 4.28 -2.69
N PHE A 98 -16.30 3.16 -2.27
CA PHE A 98 -15.58 1.90 -2.13
C PHE A 98 -15.02 1.40 -3.47
N THR A 99 -15.79 1.45 -4.56
CA THR A 99 -15.32 1.05 -5.90
C THR A 99 -14.07 1.84 -6.30
N TRP A 100 -14.09 3.16 -6.16
CA TRP A 100 -12.95 4.00 -6.51
C TRP A 100 -11.73 3.75 -5.62
N MET A 101 -11.96 3.53 -4.33
CA MET A 101 -10.91 3.14 -3.39
C MET A 101 -10.28 1.81 -3.82
N ALA A 102 -11.08 0.75 -3.99
CA ALA A 102 -10.60 -0.57 -4.38
C ALA A 102 -9.89 -0.56 -5.75
N SER A 103 -10.46 0.13 -6.74
CA SER A 103 -9.85 0.28 -8.07
C SER A 103 -8.48 0.99 -8.00
N GLY A 104 -8.28 1.94 -7.08
CA GLY A 104 -7.00 2.60 -6.88
C GLY A 104 -5.87 1.64 -6.50
N GLY A 105 -6.14 0.67 -5.63
CA GLY A 105 -5.18 -0.38 -5.26
C GLY A 105 -4.85 -1.30 -6.45
N PHE A 106 -5.85 -1.73 -7.22
CA PHE A 106 -5.62 -2.57 -8.40
C PHE A 106 -4.81 -1.85 -9.49
N VAL A 107 -5.16 -0.59 -9.79
CA VAL A 107 -4.48 0.20 -10.83
C VAL A 107 -3.03 0.46 -10.43
N SER A 108 -2.76 0.88 -9.19
CA SER A 108 -1.40 1.12 -8.71
C SER A 108 -0.54 -0.15 -8.74
N SER A 109 -1.07 -1.30 -8.29
CA SER A 109 -0.37 -2.59 -8.38
C SER A 109 -0.03 -2.98 -9.81
N LEU A 110 -0.97 -2.83 -10.74
CA LEU A 110 -0.73 -3.15 -12.16
C LEU A 110 0.34 -2.25 -12.77
N LEU A 111 0.24 -0.94 -12.52
CA LEU A 111 1.23 0.04 -12.99
C LEU A 111 2.61 -0.23 -12.41
N LEU A 112 2.70 -0.63 -11.14
CA LEU A 112 3.96 -1.01 -10.53
C LEU A 112 4.56 -2.25 -11.19
N VAL A 113 3.79 -3.32 -11.38
CA VAL A 113 4.31 -4.53 -12.03
C VAL A 113 4.81 -4.22 -13.44
N ALA A 114 4.05 -3.43 -14.21
CA ALA A 114 4.47 -2.98 -15.53
C ALA A 114 5.78 -2.16 -15.46
N PHE A 115 5.88 -1.25 -14.48
CA PHE A 115 7.09 -0.47 -14.24
C PHE A 115 8.28 -1.36 -13.88
N LEU A 116 8.13 -2.35 -12.99
CA LEU A 116 9.22 -3.24 -12.60
C LEU A 116 9.70 -4.10 -13.78
N ILE A 117 8.78 -4.61 -14.60
CA ILE A 117 9.14 -5.39 -15.81
C ILE A 117 9.97 -4.53 -16.77
N TRP A 118 9.63 -3.25 -16.89
CA TRP A 118 10.32 -2.31 -17.78
C TRP A 118 11.65 -1.79 -17.19
N ALA A 119 11.69 -1.48 -15.90
CA ALA A 119 12.77 -0.74 -15.27
C ALA A 119 13.86 -1.64 -14.67
N LEU A 120 13.54 -2.86 -14.23
CA LEU A 120 14.52 -3.68 -13.53
C LEU A 120 15.55 -4.28 -14.49
N PRO A 121 16.85 -4.22 -14.16
CA PRO A 121 17.91 -4.76 -15.01
C PRO A 121 17.80 -6.30 -15.08
N ALA A 122 17.90 -6.84 -16.30
CA ALA A 122 17.95 -8.28 -16.49
C ALA A 122 19.25 -8.88 -15.90
N GLY A 123 19.18 -10.13 -15.43
CA GLY A 123 20.36 -10.88 -14.98
C GLY A 123 20.77 -10.68 -13.52
N LEU A 124 20.15 -9.76 -12.78
CA LEU A 124 20.40 -9.62 -11.34
C LEU A 124 19.41 -10.46 -10.52
N LEU A 125 19.92 -11.15 -9.49
CA LEU A 125 19.08 -11.86 -8.52
C LEU A 125 18.04 -10.95 -7.87
N ALA A 126 18.41 -9.69 -7.56
CA ALA A 126 17.50 -8.72 -6.98
C ALA A 126 16.27 -8.50 -7.87
N SER A 127 16.46 -8.38 -9.18
CA SER A 127 15.37 -8.19 -10.15
C SER A 127 14.44 -9.39 -10.21
N GLN A 128 15.00 -10.60 -10.25
CA GLN A 128 14.22 -11.84 -10.32
C GLN A 128 13.37 -12.04 -9.05
N VAL A 129 13.98 -11.86 -7.88
CA VAL A 129 13.29 -12.01 -6.59
C VAL A 129 12.25 -10.89 -6.40
N ALA A 130 12.59 -9.64 -6.74
CA ALA A 130 11.66 -8.52 -6.65
C ALA A 130 10.43 -8.74 -7.55
N LEU A 131 10.63 -9.10 -8.82
CA LEU A 131 9.54 -9.39 -9.76
C LEU A 131 8.71 -10.58 -9.31
N GLY A 132 9.36 -11.68 -8.92
CA GLY A 132 8.68 -12.90 -8.48
C GLY A 132 7.81 -12.66 -7.24
N LEU A 133 8.38 -12.07 -6.20
CA LEU A 133 7.65 -11.80 -4.95
C LEU A 133 6.58 -10.72 -5.11
N THR A 134 6.84 -9.67 -5.90
CA THR A 134 5.83 -8.65 -6.19
C THR A 134 4.68 -9.26 -6.99
N GLY A 135 4.98 -10.09 -7.99
CA GLY A 135 3.97 -10.82 -8.76
C GLY A 135 3.12 -11.73 -7.87
N LEU A 136 3.74 -12.49 -6.97
CA LEU A 136 3.02 -13.31 -5.98
C LEU A 136 2.17 -12.44 -5.05
N GLY A 137 2.68 -11.29 -4.60
CA GLY A 137 1.94 -10.32 -3.79
C GLY A 137 0.69 -9.81 -4.52
N VAL A 138 0.82 -9.41 -5.78
CA VAL A 138 -0.33 -8.97 -6.60
C VAL A 138 -1.32 -10.10 -6.83
N LEU A 139 -0.86 -11.34 -7.06
CA LEU A 139 -1.76 -12.49 -7.15
C LEU A 139 -2.51 -12.72 -5.84
N ALA A 140 -1.85 -12.61 -4.69
CA ALA A 140 -2.49 -12.70 -3.39
C ALA A 140 -3.55 -11.59 -3.20
N THR A 141 -3.22 -10.35 -3.56
CA THR A 141 -4.18 -9.21 -3.58
C THR A 141 -5.39 -9.54 -4.44
N LEU A 142 -5.21 -10.07 -5.65
CA LEU A 142 -6.33 -10.42 -6.52
C LEU A 142 -7.20 -11.52 -5.91
N VAL A 143 -6.61 -12.55 -5.30
CA VAL A 143 -7.35 -13.65 -4.66
C VAL A 143 -8.17 -13.14 -3.47
N ILE A 144 -7.62 -12.22 -2.68
CA ILE A 144 -8.27 -11.71 -1.47
C ILE A 144 -9.33 -10.65 -1.82
N GLU A 145 -9.00 -9.68 -2.68
CA GLU A 145 -9.80 -8.47 -2.85
C GLU A 145 -10.79 -8.53 -4.02
N VAL A 146 -10.52 -9.31 -5.08
CA VAL A 146 -11.44 -9.42 -6.22
C VAL A 146 -12.79 -9.99 -5.79
N PRO A 147 -12.88 -11.03 -4.93
CA PRO A 147 -14.17 -11.52 -4.44
C PRO A 147 -14.98 -10.45 -3.70
N GLU A 148 -14.32 -9.64 -2.86
CA GLU A 148 -14.95 -8.53 -2.14
C GLU A 148 -15.44 -7.44 -3.10
N PHE A 149 -14.57 -7.03 -4.02
CA PHE A 149 -14.89 -6.06 -5.06
C PHE A 149 -16.09 -6.51 -5.89
N TRP A 150 -16.07 -7.76 -6.36
CA TRP A 150 -17.17 -8.33 -7.15
C TRP A 150 -18.48 -8.40 -6.35
N GLY A 151 -18.39 -8.83 -5.08
CA GLY A 151 -19.53 -8.89 -4.17
C GLY A 151 -20.19 -7.53 -3.96
N VAL A 152 -19.41 -6.47 -3.77
CA VAL A 152 -19.93 -5.13 -3.53
C VAL A 152 -20.41 -4.47 -4.83
N VAL A 153 -19.57 -4.48 -5.86
CA VAL A 153 -19.75 -3.66 -7.07
C VAL A 153 -20.71 -4.31 -8.05
N ILE A 154 -20.61 -5.63 -8.24
CA ILE A 154 -21.41 -6.36 -9.24
C ILE A 154 -22.66 -6.93 -8.61
N LYS A 155 -22.53 -7.59 -7.45
CA LYS A 155 -23.69 -8.20 -6.76
C LYS A 155 -24.47 -7.22 -5.89
N GLY A 156 -23.98 -6.00 -5.68
CA GLY A 156 -24.63 -5.01 -4.82
C GLY A 156 -24.71 -5.45 -3.37
N GLY A 157 -23.71 -6.20 -2.89
CA GLY A 157 -23.60 -6.68 -1.52
C GLY A 157 -23.30 -5.56 -0.51
N PRO A 158 -23.26 -5.89 0.79
CA PRO A 158 -22.82 -4.97 1.83
C PRO A 158 -21.33 -4.65 1.66
N LEU A 159 -20.90 -3.48 2.14
CA LEU A 159 -19.47 -3.14 2.19
C LEU A 159 -18.72 -4.12 3.13
N PRO A 160 -17.45 -4.45 2.83
CA PRO A 160 -16.68 -5.39 3.63
C PRO A 160 -16.40 -4.80 5.02
N THR A 161 -16.19 -5.67 6.01
CA THR A 161 -15.77 -5.29 7.37
C THR A 161 -14.40 -5.88 7.66
N GLY A 162 -13.65 -5.30 8.60
CA GLY A 162 -12.32 -5.77 8.94
C GLY A 162 -11.40 -4.65 9.43
N ALA A 163 -10.11 -4.97 9.59
CA ALA A 163 -9.12 -4.05 10.14
C ALA A 163 -8.89 -2.78 9.29
N ALA A 164 -9.14 -2.86 7.99
CA ALA A 164 -9.10 -1.73 7.06
C ALA A 164 -10.34 -0.82 7.12
N PHE A 165 -11.35 -1.16 7.93
CA PHE A 165 -12.64 -0.47 7.97
C PHE A 165 -12.97 0.03 9.37
N VAL A 166 -13.68 1.16 9.46
CA VAL A 166 -14.26 1.65 10.72
C VAL A 166 -15.78 1.66 10.63
N THR A 167 -16.41 1.07 11.65
CA THR A 167 -17.87 0.95 11.83
C THR A 167 -18.42 1.89 12.90
N THR A 168 -17.57 2.67 13.58
CA THR A 168 -18.06 3.73 14.48
C THR A 168 -18.06 5.03 13.72
N ALA A 169 -19.21 5.73 13.71
CA ALA A 169 -19.30 7.10 13.21
C ALA A 169 -18.24 7.94 13.95
N SER A 170 -17.15 8.24 13.27
CA SER A 170 -15.98 8.87 13.88
C SER A 170 -16.31 10.30 14.31
N GLY A 171 -16.76 10.43 15.56
CA GLY A 171 -17.10 11.72 16.17
C GLY A 171 -17.28 11.71 17.70
N ALA A 172 -17.45 10.56 18.37
CA ALA A 172 -17.88 10.54 19.77
C ALA A 172 -16.86 10.02 20.81
N VAL A 173 -15.67 9.53 20.44
CA VAL A 173 -14.80 8.83 21.42
C VAL A 173 -13.61 9.67 21.91
N GLU A 174 -13.20 10.74 21.23
CA GLU A 174 -12.00 11.50 21.63
C GLU A 174 -12.28 12.60 22.69
N SER A 175 -13.54 12.93 22.98
CA SER A 175 -13.89 13.97 23.97
C SER A 175 -14.06 13.45 25.41
N ALA A 176 -14.04 12.13 25.64
CA ALA A 176 -14.32 11.55 26.95
C ALA A 176 -13.07 11.23 27.80
N GLN A 177 -11.85 11.31 27.25
CA GLN A 177 -10.62 10.90 27.96
C GLN A 177 -9.70 12.04 28.43
N VAL A 178 -10.06 13.32 28.26
CA VAL A 178 -9.22 14.47 28.69
C VAL A 178 -9.80 15.21 29.92
N ARG A 179 -10.77 14.64 30.62
CA ARG A 179 -11.22 15.16 31.92
C ARG A 179 -11.23 14.08 32.98
N ARG A 180 -10.05 13.76 33.53
CA ARG A 180 -9.87 13.34 34.93
C ARG A 180 -8.51 13.83 35.41
#